data_AF-A0A4R1BE71-F1
#
_entry.id   AF-A0A4R1BE71-F1
#
_cell.length_a   1.000
_cell.length_b   1.000
_cell.length_c   1.000
_cell.angle_alpha   90.00
_cell.angle_beta   90.00
_cell.angle_gamma   90.00
#
_symmetry.space_group_name_H-M   'P 1'
#
loop_
_entity.id
_entity.type
_entity.pdbx_description
1 polymer ?
#
loop_
_entity_poly.entity_id
_entity_poly.type
_entity_poly.pdbx_seq_one_letter_code
_entity_poly.pdbx_strand_id
1 'polypeptide(L)' 'MSEKKIKTVACPTCGKPVEWRPENTYRPFCSERCKLIDLGEWAAEQYRVPAEEGGSGDPSDNGRG' A
#
# COMPACT_ATOMS: atom_id res chain seq x y z
N MET A 1 -13.64 -25.35 -28.69
CA MET A 1 -13.79 -24.82 -27.33
C MET A 1 -12.51 -24.07 -27.01
N SER A 2 -12.55 -22.76 -26.82
CA SER A 2 -11.34 -21.97 -26.61
C SER A 2 -10.78 -22.21 -25.21
N GLU A 3 -9.62 -22.85 -25.13
CA GLU A 3 -8.87 -23.02 -23.88
C GLU A 3 -8.50 -21.63 -23.33
N LYS A 4 -9.17 -21.24 -22.25
CA LYS A 4 -8.89 -19.98 -21.56
C LYS A 4 -7.60 -20.17 -20.77
N LYS A 5 -6.46 -19.75 -21.32
CA LYS A 5 -5.18 -19.75 -20.60
C LYS A 5 -5.32 -19.01 -19.28
N ILE A 6 -5.02 -19.70 -18.19
CA ILE A 6 -5.04 -19.13 -16.85
C ILE A 6 -3.74 -18.35 -16.67
N LYS A 7 -3.86 -17.05 -16.39
CA LYS A 7 -2.71 -16.20 -16.08
C LYS A 7 -2.14 -16.57 -14.71
N THR A 8 -0.83 -16.59 -14.56
CA THR A 8 -0.17 -16.73 -13.26
C THR A 8 0.53 -15.42 -12.90
N VAL A 9 0.42 -14.99 -11.64
CA VAL A 9 1.08 -13.79 -11.11
C VAL A 9 1.86 -14.16 -9.84
N ALA A 10 2.83 -13.34 -9.43
CA ALA A 10 3.51 -13.53 -8.16
C ALA A 10 2.70 -12.87 -7.01
N CYS A 11 2.58 -13.57 -5.89
CA CYS A 11 2.00 -13.02 -4.66
C CYS A 11 2.88 -11.84 -4.19
N PRO A 12 2.32 -10.63 -3.99
CA PRO A 12 3.13 -9.47 -3.62
C PRO A 12 3.78 -9.63 -2.23
N THR A 13 3.14 -10.35 -1.31
CA THR A 13 3.64 -10.53 0.06
C THR A 13 4.76 -11.57 0.17
N CYS A 14 4.77 -12.61 -0.66
CA CYS A 14 5.67 -13.76 -0.46
C CYS A 14 6.26 -14.35 -1.74
N GLY A 15 5.96 -13.80 -2.92
CA GLY A 15 6.49 -14.22 -4.22
C GLY A 15 5.93 -15.52 -4.79
N LYS A 16 5.09 -16.25 -4.06
CA LYS A 16 4.52 -17.52 -4.53
C LYS A 16 3.69 -17.33 -5.82
N PRO A 17 3.75 -18.27 -6.78
CA PRO A 17 2.92 -18.20 -7.98
C PRO A 17 1.44 -18.39 -7.62
N VAL A 18 0.59 -17.53 -8.19
CA VAL A 18 -0.86 -17.49 -8.00
C VAL A 18 -1.55 -17.55 -9.35
N GLU A 19 -2.30 -18.61 -9.56
CA GLU A 19 -3.15 -18.75 -10.75
C GLU A 19 -4.37 -17.80 -10.65
N TRP A 20 -4.68 -17.13 -11.74
CA TRP A 20 -5.77 -16.16 -11.84
C TRP A 20 -7.13 -16.85 -12.06
N ARG A 21 -7.53 -17.68 -11.09
CA ARG A 21 -8.79 -18.43 -11.15
C ARG A 21 -9.86 -17.91 -10.17
N PRO A 22 -11.16 -17.95 -10.53
CA PRO A 22 -12.24 -17.48 -9.66
C PRO A 22 -12.27 -18.17 -8.29
N GLU A 23 -11.78 -19.41 -8.19
CA GLU A 23 -11.73 -20.17 -6.93
C GLU A 23 -10.77 -19.57 -5.90
N ASN A 24 -9.73 -18.84 -6.34
CA ASN A 24 -8.90 -18.08 -5.42
C ASN A 24 -9.53 -16.69 -5.18
N THR A 25 -10.28 -16.56 -4.09
CA THR A 25 -10.93 -15.30 -3.67
C THR A 25 -9.94 -14.25 -3.16
N TYR A 26 -8.68 -14.62 -2.93
CA TYR A 26 -7.64 -13.74 -2.38
C TYR A 26 -6.67 -13.21 -3.43
N ARG A 27 -6.88 -13.44 -4.73
CA ARG A 27 -6.01 -12.87 -5.78
C ARG A 27 -5.82 -11.35 -5.60
N PRO A 28 -4.60 -10.79 -5.78
CA PRO A 28 -3.38 -11.44 -6.28
C PRO A 28 -2.59 -12.25 -5.23
N PHE A 29 -3.07 -12.36 -3.99
CA PHE A 29 -2.40 -13.07 -2.91
C PHE A 29 -2.60 -14.59 -2.99
N CYS A 30 -1.64 -15.35 -2.45
CA CYS A 30 -1.73 -16.81 -2.40
C CYS A 30 -2.65 -17.33 -1.29
N SER A 31 -3.00 -16.48 -0.31
CA SER A 31 -3.89 -16.83 0.81
C SER A 31 -4.38 -15.58 1.53
N GLU A 32 -5.43 -15.75 2.35
CA GLU A 32 -5.94 -14.73 3.26
C GLU A 32 -4.83 -14.15 4.16
N ARG A 33 -3.94 -15.00 4.68
CA ARG A 33 -2.81 -14.57 5.52
C ARG A 33 -1.94 -13.52 4.81
N CYS A 34 -1.62 -13.73 3.53
CA CYS A 34 -0.79 -12.78 2.78
C CYS A 34 -1.52 -11.45 2.55
N LYS A 35 -2.83 -11.50 2.25
CA LYS A 35 -3.68 -10.29 2.17
C LYS A 35 -3.69 -9.49 3.48
N LEU A 36 -3.80 -10.18 4.62
CA LEU A 36 -3.83 -9.52 5.93
C LEU A 36 -2.47 -8.92 6.32
N ILE A 37 -1.36 -9.58 5.95
CA ILE A 37 -0.01 -9.01 6.16
C ILE A 37 0.15 -7.73 5.35
N ASP A 38 -0.22 -7.73 4.07
CA ASP A 38 -0.16 -6.55 3.21
C ASP A 38 -0.97 -5.38 3.80
N LEU A 39 -2.21 -5.63 4.22
CA LEU A 39 -3.01 -4.63 4.94
C LEU A 39 -2.36 -4.14 6.24
N GLY A 40 -1.68 -5.02 6.96
CA GLY A 40 -0.95 -4.68 8.19
C GLY A 40 0.26 -3.80 7.92
N GLU A 41 1.05 -4.09 6.88
CA GLU A 41 2.20 -3.26 6.47
C GLU A 41 1.74 -1.85 6.08
N TRP A 42 0.66 -1.75 5.30
CA TRP A 42 0.05 -0.47 4.95
C TRP A 42 -0.43 0.33 6.17
N ALA A 43 -0.95 -0.33 7.20
CA ALA A 43 -1.39 0.32 8.42
C ALA A 43 -0.22 0.68 9.37
N ALA A 44 0.86 -0.12 9.33
CA ALA A 44 2.05 0.04 10.16
C ALA A 44 3.01 1.09 9.60
N GLU A 45 3.01 1.32 8.28
CA GLU A 45 3.57 2.52 7.67
C GLU A 45 2.72 3.73 8.11
N GLN A 46 3.07 4.21 9.31
CA GLN A 46 2.69 5.50 9.83
C GLN A 46 2.95 6.52 8.74
N TYR A 47 1.91 6.89 8.01
CA TYR A 47 1.92 7.93 6.99
C TYR A 47 2.15 9.28 7.69
N ARG A 48 3.36 9.49 8.23
CA ARG A 48 3.86 10.80 8.57
C ARG A 48 4.25 11.40 7.24
N VAL A 49 3.29 12.06 6.59
CA VAL A 49 3.62 13.14 5.66
C VAL A 49 4.60 14.04 6.44
N PRO A 50 5.85 14.22 6.00
CA PRO A 50 6.66 15.27 6.58
C PRO A 50 5.83 16.54 6.44
N ALA A 51 5.43 17.14 7.55
CA ALA A 51 4.82 18.46 7.50
C ALA A 51 5.93 19.35 6.93
N GLU A 52 5.78 19.74 5.67
CA GLU A 52 6.58 20.79 5.08
C GLU A 52 6.45 21.97 6.05
N GLU A 53 7.51 22.28 6.79
CA GLU A 53 7.64 23.50 7.58
C GLU A 53 7.72 24.69 6.61
N GLY A 54 6.59 24.96 5.96
CA GLY A 54 6.38 26.11 5.10
C GLY A 54 6.35 27.34 5.98
N GLY A 55 7.54 27.92 6.19
CA GLY A 55 7.75 29.18 6.88
C GLY A 55 6.72 30.23 6.49
N SER A 56 5.93 30.65 7.47
CA SER A 56 5.33 31.98 7.47
C SER A 56 6.10 32.79 8.48
N GLY A 57 7.21 33.38 8.03
CA GLY A 57 7.85 34.44 8.78
C GLY A 57 6.90 35.62 8.83
N ASP A 58 6.45 35.99 10.03
CA ASP A 58 5.95 37.32 10.30
C ASP A 58 7.01 38.08 11.10
N PRO A 59 7.85 38.90 10.45
CA PRO A 59 8.61 39.92 11.13
C PRO A 59 7.80 41.22 11.07
N SER A 60 6.80 41.38 11.92
CA SER A 60 6.34 42.73 12.29
C SER A 60 6.65 43.01 13.75
N ASP A 61 7.89 43.50 13.91
CA ASP A 61 8.24 44.63 14.76
C ASP A 61 7.03 45.39 15.31
N ASN A 62 6.94 45.46 16.65
CA ASN A 62 6.50 46.68 17.31
C ASN A 62 7.25 46.81 18.62
N GLY A 63 8.52 47.24 18.52
CA GLY A 63 9.14 47.97 19.60
C GLY A 63 8.46 49.34 19.74
N ARG A 64 7.76 49.59 20.85
CA ARG A 64 7.42 50.95 21.29
C ARG A 64 7.17 51.02 22.80
N GLY A 65 8.09 51.73 23.47
CA GLY A 65 7.86 52.57 24.65
C GLY A 65 7.65 51.87 25.97
#